data_AF-A0A9E2M9U5-F1
#
_entry.id   AF-A0A9E2M9U5-F1
#
_cell.length_a   1.000
_cell.length_b   1.000
_cell.length_c   1.000
_cell.angle_alpha   90.00
_cell.angle_beta   90.00
_cell.angle_gamma   90.00
#
_symmetry.space_group_name_H-M   'P 1'
#
loop_
_entity.id
_entity.type
_entity.pdbx_description
1 polymer ?
#
loop_
_entity_poly.entity_id
_entity_poly.type
_entity_poly.pdbx_seq_one_letter_code
_entity_poly.pdbx_strand_id
1 'polypeptide(L)'
;MTPFVLLYLAASLAALAIAWLKGGHPERFGVVFWLIGWMVALPLNDIRVGELRWAVALVDLASLAVFLWLALRYQRWWPLGVSACLVLMMVVHVSALLIPGMTALGEASAQLGFGMLAVLILAAGAFERWLAGEAPASALAVWRRRQHET
;
A
#
# COMPACT_ATOMS: atom_id res chain seq x y z
N MET A 1 -16.18 16.68 -3.28
CA MET A 1 -15.54 15.34 -3.35
C MET A 1 -16.62 14.29 -3.19
N THR A 2 -16.57 13.19 -3.94
CA THR A 2 -17.57 12.13 -3.79
C THR A 2 -17.46 11.48 -2.41
N PRO A 3 -18.57 11.07 -1.77
CA PRO A 3 -18.54 10.45 -0.43
C PRO A 3 -17.56 9.27 -0.32
N PHE A 4 -17.40 8.53 -1.41
CA PHE A 4 -16.48 7.41 -1.51
C PHE A 4 -15.00 7.81 -1.35
N VAL A 5 -14.58 8.97 -1.90
CA VAL A 5 -13.21 9.47 -1.74
C VAL A 5 -12.94 9.88 -0.29
N LEU A 6 -13.92 10.49 0.38
CA LEU A 6 -13.79 10.84 1.80
C LEU A 6 -13.65 9.59 2.67
N LEU A 7 -14.46 8.56 2.39
CA LEU A 7 -14.35 7.26 3.06
C LEU A 7 -12.96 6.65 2.85
N TYR A 8 -12.49 6.63 1.60
CA TYR A 8 -11.16 6.12 1.27
C TYR A 8 -10.05 6.84 2.04
N LEU A 9 -10.07 8.17 2.06
CA LEU A 9 -9.06 8.97 2.76
C LEU A 9 -9.12 8.76 4.27
N ALA A 10 -10.32 8.77 4.86
CA ALA A 10 -10.50 8.56 6.29
C ALA A 10 -10.02 7.17 6.72
N ALA A 11 -10.40 6.14 5.97
CA ALA A 11 -9.95 4.78 6.23
C ALA A 11 -8.46 4.60 6.00
N SER A 12 -7.89 5.24 4.98
CA SER A 12 -6.44 5.24 4.74
C SER A 12 -5.68 5.87 5.90
N LEU A 13 -6.11 7.03 6.37
CA LEU A 13 -5.50 7.68 7.53
C LEU A 13 -5.59 6.80 8.78
N ALA A 14 -6.76 6.21 9.05
CA ALA A 14 -6.95 5.31 10.19
C ALA A 14 -6.06 4.05 10.09
N ALA A 15 -6.04 3.41 8.93
CA ALA A 15 -5.26 2.21 8.66
C ALA A 15 -3.75 2.46 8.75
N LEU A 16 -3.25 3.55 8.18
CA LEU A 16 -1.85 3.95 8.28
C LEU A 16 -1.49 4.31 9.73
N ALA A 17 -2.37 4.99 10.47
CA ALA A 17 -2.15 5.27 11.89
C ALA A 17 -2.08 3.97 12.73
N ILE A 18 -2.98 3.01 12.48
CA ILE A 18 -2.95 1.69 13.13
C ILE A 18 -1.64 0.97 12.78
N ALA A 19 -1.27 0.90 11.50
CA ALA A 19 -0.03 0.26 11.07
C ALA A 19 1.22 0.95 11.63
N TRP A 20 1.19 2.26 11.82
CA TRP A 20 2.30 3.00 12.41
C TRP A 20 2.44 2.74 13.92
N LEU A 21 1.34 2.87 14.65
CA LEU A 21 1.31 2.76 16.12
C LEU A 21 1.44 1.31 16.60
N LYS A 22 0.79 0.38 15.90
CA LYS A 22 0.68 -1.03 16.29
C LYS A 22 1.55 -1.95 15.43
N GLY A 23 2.02 -1.52 14.27
CA GLY A 23 2.89 -2.31 13.39
C GLY A 23 4.37 -2.30 13.81
N GLY A 24 5.10 -3.28 13.31
CA GLY A 24 6.53 -3.46 13.53
C GLY A 24 7.34 -2.78 12.42
N HIS A 25 8.60 -3.19 12.25
CA HIS A 25 9.45 -2.65 11.19
C HIS A 25 8.89 -2.87 9.77
N PRO A 26 8.40 -4.07 9.38
CA PRO A 26 7.90 -4.27 8.02
C PRO A 26 6.60 -3.50 7.76
N GLU A 27 5.70 -3.38 8.74
CA GLU A 27 4.46 -2.62 8.60
C GLU A 27 4.75 -1.12 8.48
N ARG A 28 5.65 -0.57 9.30
CA ARG A 28 6.05 0.84 9.22
C ARG A 28 6.75 1.15 7.89
N PHE A 29 7.58 0.23 7.39
CA PHE A 29 8.16 0.35 6.05
C PHE A 29 7.07 0.39 4.98
N GLY A 30 6.06 -0.49 5.08
CA GLY A 30 4.89 -0.46 4.20
C GLY A 30 4.14 0.88 4.23
N VAL A 31 3.93 1.45 5.42
CA VAL A 31 3.30 2.78 5.59
C VAL A 31 4.11 3.88 4.90
N VAL A 32 5.42 3.95 5.15
CA VAL A 32 6.30 4.96 4.54
C VAL A 32 6.28 4.83 3.02
N PHE A 33 6.42 3.61 2.51
CA PHE A 33 6.45 3.37 1.08
C PHE A 33 5.11 3.72 0.42
N TRP A 34 3.98 3.40 1.06
CA TRP A 34 2.66 3.78 0.59
C TRP A 34 2.48 5.29 0.50
N LEU A 35 2.92 6.03 1.52
CA LEU A 35 2.88 7.50 1.52
C LEU A 35 3.76 8.11 0.42
N ILE A 36 4.97 7.58 0.23
CA ILE A 36 5.87 8.02 -0.85
C ILE A 36 5.22 7.77 -2.21
N GLY A 37 4.66 6.57 -2.43
CA GLY A 37 3.94 6.25 -3.66
C GLY A 37 2.82 7.24 -3.94
N TRP A 38 2.04 7.59 -2.90
CA TRP A 38 0.98 8.59 -3.02
C TRP A 38 1.51 9.99 -3.36
N MET A 39 2.58 10.44 -2.69
CA MET A 39 3.22 11.73 -2.95
C MET A 39 3.80 11.83 -4.36
N VAL A 40 4.34 10.73 -4.89
CA VAL A 40 4.88 10.66 -6.26
C VAL A 40 3.75 10.58 -7.29
N ALA A 41 2.67 9.87 -7.00
CA ALA A 41 1.53 9.73 -7.91
C ALA A 41 0.74 11.04 -8.10
N LEU A 42 0.68 11.90 -7.07
CA LEU A 42 -0.07 13.18 -7.11
C LEU A 42 0.34 14.09 -8.28
N PRO A 43 1.62 14.51 -8.45
CA PRO A 43 2.02 15.37 -9.57
C PRO A 43 2.01 14.64 -10.91
N LEU A 44 2.16 13.31 -10.91
CA LEU A 44 2.20 12.49 -12.12
C LEU A 44 0.81 12.17 -12.68
N ASN A 45 -0.24 12.47 -11.93
CA ASN A 45 -1.63 12.17 -12.30
C ASN A 45 -2.08 12.86 -13.60
N ASP A 46 -1.52 14.04 -13.89
CA ASP A 46 -1.85 14.83 -15.06
C ASP A 46 -1.07 14.43 -16.32
N ILE A 47 -0.04 13.59 -16.18
CA ILE A 47 0.76 13.08 -17.31
C ILE A 47 0.05 11.87 -17.92
N ARG A 48 -0.62 12.10 -19.06
CA ARG A 48 -1.39 11.08 -19.79
C ARG A 48 -0.87 10.91 -21.21
N VAL A 49 -0.86 9.67 -21.69
CA VAL A 49 -0.62 9.34 -23.11
C VAL A 49 -1.88 8.65 -23.62
N GLY A 50 -2.70 9.37 -24.38
CA GLY A 50 -4.08 8.96 -24.68
C GLY A 50 -4.94 9.00 -23.42
N GLU A 51 -5.70 7.93 -23.19
CA GLU A 51 -6.50 7.75 -21.96
C GLU A 51 -5.70 7.14 -20.79
N LEU A 52 -4.51 6.59 -21.07
CA LEU A 52 -3.74 5.85 -20.07
C LEU A 52 -2.83 6.78 -19.24
N ARG A 53 -2.94 6.68 -17.92
CA ARG A 53 -2.10 7.36 -16.92
C ARG A 53 -0.79 6.60 -16.70
N TRP A 54 0.06 6.54 -17.73
CA TRP A 54 1.31 5.78 -17.76
C TRP A 54 2.22 6.03 -16.54
N ALA A 55 2.32 7.28 -16.10
CA ALA A 55 3.18 7.63 -14.97
C ALA A 55 2.66 7.01 -13.66
N VAL A 56 1.34 6.93 -13.48
CA VAL A 56 0.71 6.28 -12.32
C VAL A 56 0.86 4.76 -12.40
N ALA A 57 0.69 4.18 -13.58
CA ALA A 57 0.93 2.75 -13.80
C ALA A 57 2.36 2.34 -13.43
N LEU A 58 3.35 3.19 -13.73
CA LEU A 58 4.74 2.94 -13.37
C LEU A 58 4.99 3.00 -11.85
N VAL A 59 4.33 3.93 -11.16
CA VAL A 59 4.37 4.01 -9.68
C VAL A 59 3.74 2.78 -9.05
N ASP A 60 2.60 2.32 -9.57
CA ASP A 60 1.94 1.11 -9.09
C ASP A 60 2.78 -0.14 -9.37
N LEU A 61 3.46 -0.21 -10.52
CA LEU A 61 4.38 -1.30 -10.87
C LEU A 61 5.61 -1.33 -9.94
N ALA A 62 6.21 -0.16 -9.66
CA ALA A 62 7.29 -0.05 -8.69
C ALA A 62 6.83 -0.46 -7.29
N SER A 63 5.60 -0.08 -6.93
CA SER A 63 4.99 -0.48 -5.66
C SER A 63 4.77 -1.98 -5.59
N LEU A 64 4.28 -2.59 -6.66
CA LEU A 64 4.13 -4.03 -6.76
C LEU A 64 5.46 -4.75 -6.53
N ALA A 65 6.53 -4.30 -7.18
CA ALA A 65 7.86 -4.89 -7.02
C ALA A 65 8.34 -4.84 -5.56
N VAL A 66 8.14 -3.69 -4.88
CA VAL A 66 8.57 -3.52 -3.49
C VAL A 66 7.73 -4.36 -2.52
N PHE A 67 6.41 -4.38 -2.65
CA PHE A 67 5.56 -5.21 -1.79
C PHE A 67 5.73 -6.71 -2.05
N LEU A 68 6.00 -7.10 -3.30
CA LEU A 68 6.32 -8.49 -3.64
C LEU A 68 7.66 -8.89 -3.04
N TRP A 69 8.69 -8.04 -3.14
CA TRP A 69 9.95 -8.26 -2.45
C TRP A 69 9.76 -8.37 -0.93
N LEU A 70 8.91 -7.51 -0.36
CA LEU A 70 8.57 -7.57 1.07
C LEU A 70 7.88 -8.88 1.44
N ALA A 71 6.99 -9.39 0.59
CA ALA A 71 6.30 -10.66 0.77
C ALA A 71 7.27 -11.86 0.73
N LEU A 72 8.30 -11.79 -0.11
CA LEU A 72 9.33 -12.82 -0.19
C LEU A 72 10.34 -12.73 0.97
N ARG A 73 10.57 -11.52 1.50
CA ARG A 73 11.56 -11.28 2.56
C ARG A 73 11.04 -11.55 3.96
N TYR A 74 9.78 -11.23 4.22
CA TYR A 74 9.15 -11.36 5.53
C TYR A 74 8.05 -12.42 5.50
N GLN A 75 8.07 -13.38 6.44
CA GLN A 75 7.02 -14.38 6.59
C GLN A 75 5.76 -13.80 7.23
N ARG A 76 5.14 -12.84 6.55
CA ARG A 76 3.82 -12.29 6.90
C ARG A 76 2.90 -12.41 5.70
N TRP A 77 1.62 -12.66 5.94
CA TRP A 77 0.63 -12.83 4.86
C TRP A 77 0.22 -11.49 4.24
N TRP A 78 0.26 -10.39 5.01
CA TRP A 78 -0.25 -9.09 4.56
C TRP A 78 0.47 -8.52 3.33
N PRO A 79 1.82 -8.61 3.16
CA PRO A 79 2.47 -8.06 1.97
C PRO A 79 2.06 -8.82 0.70
N LEU A 80 1.76 -10.11 0.81
CA LEU A 80 1.21 -10.90 -0.28
C LEU A 80 -0.19 -10.40 -0.67
N GLY A 81 -1.05 -10.10 0.32
CA GLY A 81 -2.37 -9.52 0.08
C GLY A 81 -2.32 -8.14 -0.59
N VAL A 82 -1.40 -7.27 -0.16
CA VAL A 82 -1.16 -5.97 -0.80
C VAL A 82 -0.66 -6.15 -2.23
N SER A 83 0.28 -7.08 -2.46
CA SER A 83 0.80 -7.39 -3.79
C SER A 83 -0.31 -7.89 -4.73
N ALA A 84 -1.22 -8.73 -4.24
CA ALA A 84 -2.36 -9.18 -5.03
C ALA A 84 -3.27 -8.02 -5.47
N CYS A 85 -3.52 -7.05 -4.58
CA CYS A 85 -4.27 -5.84 -4.93
C CYS A 85 -3.55 -5.02 -6.00
N LEU A 86 -2.22 -4.91 -5.91
CA LEU A 86 -1.40 -4.20 -6.90
C LEU A 86 -1.36 -4.91 -8.26
N VAL A 87 -1.37 -6.26 -8.28
CA VAL A 87 -1.55 -7.03 -9.52
C VAL A 87 -2.91 -6.73 -10.15
N LEU A 88 -3.99 -6.69 -9.36
CA LEU A 88 -5.32 -6.34 -9.88
C LEU A 88 -5.35 -4.90 -10.42
N MET A 89 -4.66 -3.95 -9.78
CA MET A 89 -4.47 -2.60 -10.33
C MET A 89 -3.69 -2.62 -11.66
N MET A 90 -2.65 -3.44 -11.80
CA MET A 90 -1.95 -3.62 -13.08
C MET A 90 -2.87 -4.15 -14.18
N VAL A 91 -3.74 -5.11 -13.87
CA VAL A 91 -4.73 -5.63 -14.81
C VAL A 91 -5.69 -4.53 -15.27
N VAL A 92 -6.09 -3.62 -14.37
CA VAL A 92 -6.91 -2.44 -14.71
C VAL A 92 -6.17 -1.52 -15.68
N HIS A 93 -4.89 -1.20 -15.44
CA HIS A 93 -4.07 -0.39 -16.35
C HIS A 93 -3.94 -1.03 -17.74
N VAL A 94 -3.71 -2.35 -17.80
CA VAL A 94 -3.63 -3.10 -19.06
C VAL A 94 -4.99 -3.08 -19.77
N SER A 95 -6.09 -3.21 -19.02
CA SER A 95 -7.45 -3.16 -19.57
C SER A 95 -7.76 -1.78 -20.16
N ALA A 96 -7.36 -0.69 -19.48
CA ALA A 96 -7.49 0.68 -19.99
C ALA A 96 -6.69 0.92 -21.28
N LEU A 97 -5.57 0.20 -21.46
CA LEU A 97 -4.78 0.24 -22.71
C LEU A 97 -5.43 -0.55 -23.85
N LEU A 98 -6.01 -1.71 -23.54
CA LEU A 98 -6.50 -2.65 -24.55
C LEU A 98 -7.96 -2.44 -24.96
N ILE A 99 -8.79 -1.82 -24.11
CA ILE A 99 -10.23 -1.65 -24.32
C ILE A 99 -10.52 -0.19 -24.73
N PRO A 100 -10.78 0.08 -26.03
CA PRO A 100 -11.18 1.40 -26.48
C PRO A 100 -12.50 1.81 -25.82
N GLY A 101 -12.56 3.01 -25.23
CA GLY A 101 -13.76 3.55 -24.59
C GLY A 101 -13.92 3.20 -23.11
N MET A 102 -12.92 2.58 -22.47
CA MET A 102 -12.88 2.50 -21.01
C MET A 102 -12.80 3.92 -20.43
N THR A 103 -13.73 4.26 -19.54
CA THR A 103 -13.78 5.60 -18.97
C THR A 103 -12.71 5.77 -17.90
N ALA A 104 -12.04 6.93 -17.87
CA ALA A 104 -11.09 7.28 -16.82
C ALA A 104 -11.69 7.19 -15.40
N LEU A 105 -13.01 7.42 -15.28
CA LEU A 105 -13.74 7.25 -14.01
C LEU A 105 -13.82 5.78 -13.56
N GLY A 106 -14.01 4.84 -14.49
CA GLY A 106 -14.02 3.41 -14.18
C GLY A 106 -12.66 2.91 -13.71
N GLU A 107 -11.59 3.32 -14.41
CA GLU A 107 -10.21 3.02 -14.02
C GLU A 107 -9.88 3.59 -12.62
N ALA A 108 -10.19 4.87 -12.40
CA ALA A 108 -9.95 5.53 -11.11
C ALA A 108 -10.76 4.91 -9.97
N SER A 109 -12.00 4.46 -10.24
CA SER A 109 -12.84 3.81 -9.23
C SER A 109 -12.28 2.44 -8.83
N ALA A 110 -11.78 1.66 -9.79
CA ALA A 110 -11.14 0.39 -9.51
C ALA A 110 -9.83 0.57 -8.72
N GLN A 111 -9.00 1.56 -9.10
CA GLN A 111 -7.79 1.91 -8.34
C GLN A 111 -8.10 2.32 -6.90
N LEU A 112 -9.12 3.15 -6.68
CA LEU A 112 -9.55 3.52 -5.32
C LEU A 112 -10.03 2.30 -4.52
N GLY A 113 -10.79 1.40 -5.14
CA GLY A 113 -11.28 0.17 -4.50
C GLY A 113 -10.15 -0.77 -4.09
N PHE A 114 -9.22 -1.07 -5.00
CA PHE A 114 -8.07 -1.93 -4.70
C PHE A 114 -7.06 -1.26 -3.76
N GLY A 115 -6.85 0.05 -3.89
CA GLY A 115 -6.04 0.83 -2.97
C GLY A 115 -6.59 0.81 -1.54
N MET A 116 -7.92 0.96 -1.40
CA MET A 116 -8.61 0.83 -0.11
C MET A 116 -8.36 -0.54 0.51
N LEU A 117 -8.58 -1.60 -0.26
CA LEU A 117 -8.40 -2.97 0.20
C LEU A 117 -6.95 -3.25 0.63
N ALA A 118 -5.97 -2.78 -0.16
CA ALA A 118 -4.55 -2.92 0.16
C ALA A 118 -4.18 -2.26 1.50
N VAL A 119 -4.65 -1.03 1.72
CA VAL A 119 -4.44 -0.29 2.98
C VAL A 119 -5.10 -0.99 4.16
N LEU A 120 -6.30 -1.54 3.99
CA LEU A 120 -6.98 -2.30 5.03
C LEU A 120 -6.25 -3.61 5.35
N ILE A 121 -5.68 -4.29 4.35
CA ILE A 121 -4.86 -5.49 4.54
C ILE A 121 -3.59 -5.16 5.35
N LEU A 122 -2.92 -4.04 5.04
CA LEU A 122 -1.77 -3.57 5.82
C LEU A 122 -2.15 -3.33 7.29
N ALA A 123 -3.28 -2.66 7.54
CA ALA A 123 -3.78 -2.44 8.89
C ALA A 123 -4.16 -3.75 9.59
N ALA A 124 -4.78 -4.70 8.89
CA ALA A 124 -5.12 -6.01 9.42
C ALA A 124 -3.87 -6.79 9.84
N GLY A 125 -2.80 -6.75 9.04
CA GLY A 125 -1.51 -7.36 9.40
C GLY A 125 -0.88 -6.73 10.65
N ALA A 126 -0.98 -5.40 10.80
CA ALA A 126 -0.54 -4.72 12.01
C ALA A 126 -1.41 -5.05 13.23
N PHE A 127 -2.72 -5.19 13.03
CA PHE A 127 -3.69 -5.47 14.08
C PHE A 127 -3.59 -6.91 14.61
N GLU A 128 -3.46 -7.89 13.72
CA GLU A 128 -3.19 -9.29 14.08
C GLU A 128 -1.95 -9.39 14.97
N ARG A 129 -0.86 -8.72 14.57
CA ARG A 129 0.39 -8.69 15.35
C ARG A 129 0.18 -8.13 16.76
N TRP A 130 -0.64 -7.09 16.88
CA TRP A 130 -0.98 -6.49 18.16
C TRP A 130 -1.83 -7.42 19.02
N LEU A 131 -2.83 -8.09 18.44
CA LEU A 131 -3.66 -9.08 19.12
C LEU A 131 -2.86 -10.30 19.58
N ALA A 132 -1.86 -10.72 18.80
CA ALA A 132 -0.95 -11.81 19.14
C ALA A 132 0.04 -11.45 20.26
N GLY A 133 0.09 -10.18 20.71
CA GLY A 133 0.99 -9.73 21.76
C GLY A 133 2.47 -9.70 21.35
N GLU A 134 2.77 -9.82 20.06
CA GLU A 134 4.15 -9.83 19.57
C GLU A 134 4.81 -8.45 19.80
N ALA A 135 5.81 -8.43 20.68
CA ALA A 135 6.60 -7.22 20.91
C ALA A 135 7.20 -6.74 19.58
N PRO A 136 7.13 -5.44 19.27
CA PRO A 136 7.73 -4.90 18.05
C PRO A 136 9.21 -5.24 18.03
N ALA A 137 9.73 -5.75 16.91
CA ALA A 137 11.14 -6.10 16.75
C ALA A 137 12.07 -4.92 17.12
N SER A 138 11.60 -3.67 17.04
CA SER A 138 12.31 -2.48 17.53
C SER A 138 12.55 -2.49 19.04
N ALA A 139 11.61 -2.99 19.85
CA ALA A 139 11.78 -3.11 21.29
C ALA A 139 12.84 -4.16 21.64
N LEU A 140 12.85 -5.29 20.92
CA LEU A 140 13.87 -6.34 21.06
C LEU A 140 15.26 -5.87 20.61
N ALA A 141 15.35 -5.10 19.52
CA ALA A 141 16.61 -4.54 19.03
C ALA A 141 17.19 -3.46 19.97
N VAL A 142 16.34 -2.60 20.55
CA VAL A 142 16.76 -1.62 21.56
C VAL A 142 17.26 -2.31 22.83
N TRP A 143 16.58 -3.37 23.27
CA TRP A 143 17.00 -4.12 24.45
C TRP A 143 18.34 -4.81 24.24
N ARG A 144 18.55 -5.48 23.09
CA ARG A 144 19.81 -6.16 22.77
C ARG A 144 20.98 -5.17 22.65
N ARG A 145 20.75 -3.95 22.12
CA ARG A 145 21.78 -2.91 22.04
C ARG A 145 22.22 -2.42 23.43
N ARG A 146 21.29 -2.29 24.38
CA ARG A 146 21.62 -1.93 25.79
C ARG A 146 22.43 -3.00 26.52
N GLN A 147 22.25 -4.28 26.21
CA GLN A 147 23.02 -5.36 26.84
C GLN A 147 24.50 -5.40 26.43
N HIS A 148 24.86 -4.80 25.30
CA HIS A 148 26.25 -4.74 24.83
C HIS A 148 27.01 -3.52 25.34
N GLU A 149 26.35 -2.59 26.02
CA GLU A 149 26.93 -1.35 26.56
C GLU A 149 27.20 -1.41 28.09
N THR A 150 26.88 -2.55 28.73
CA THR A 150 27.10 -2.84 30.17
C THR A 150 28.09 -3.97 30.35
#